data_AF-A0A9K3GEY2-F1
#
_entry.id   AF-A0A9K3GEY2-F1
#
_cell.length_a   1.000
_cell.length_b   1.000
_cell.length_c   1.000
_cell.angle_alpha   90.00
_cell.angle_beta   90.00
_cell.angle_gamma   90.00
#
_symmetry.space_group_name_H-M   'P 1'
#
loop_
_entity.id
_entity.type
_entity.pdbx_description
1 polymer ?
#
loop_
_entity_poly.entity_id
_entity_poly.type
_entity_poly.pdbx_seq_one_letter_code
_entity_poly.pdbx_strand_id
1 'polypeptide(L)'
;METYNSKVLLSSWYENRLEEAEKRAKLEAAESSMGAYLAKKEAVLRDTQLQRSSEENPSHGDVLLVANHFNRARVLVCNPLDSASSVASVSEDTAKAARACFVLERKEGAGPVRYGDIVMFRPLPELAAVFPALADAVLYKDGEDIVLGKPDTRSASFFRVVYPDPVLSLDHEDTPVAWSAPFTLHHVMSGRLVRCSDTQRYNDLGAVQWCLDLRTKDSLDQFKRPTARCYMTLEYK
;
A
#
# COMPACT_ATOMS: atom_id res chain seq x y z
N MET A 1 -2.56 54.59 -21.18
CA MET A 1 -2.41 53.40 -22.05
C MET A 1 -3.74 52.67 -21.97
N GLU A 2 -4.56 52.74 -23.02
CA GLU A 2 -5.91 52.16 -23.00
C GLU A 2 -5.83 50.67 -23.36
N THR A 3 -6.31 49.80 -22.46
CA THR A 3 -6.42 48.36 -22.70
C THR A 3 -7.78 48.04 -23.31
N TYR A 4 -7.79 47.44 -24.50
CA TYR A 4 -9.02 47.11 -25.24
C TYR A 4 -9.35 45.62 -25.14
N ASN A 5 -10.64 45.31 -25.25
CA ASN A 5 -11.19 43.95 -25.16
C ASN A 5 -10.68 43.05 -26.31
N SER A 6 -10.36 41.78 -26.03
CA SER A 6 -9.89 40.80 -27.03
C SER A 6 -10.90 40.47 -28.13
N LYS A 7 -12.11 41.06 -28.10
CA LYS A 7 -13.10 41.03 -29.18
C LYS A 7 -12.94 42.14 -30.23
N VAL A 8 -12.06 43.13 -30.02
CA VAL A 8 -11.82 44.25 -30.94
C VAL A 8 -10.53 44.00 -31.73
N LEU A 9 -10.61 44.03 -33.07
CA LEU A 9 -9.49 43.83 -33.99
C LEU A 9 -8.54 45.05 -33.98
N LEU A 10 -7.62 45.09 -33.02
CA LEU A 10 -6.50 46.02 -32.98
C LEU A 10 -5.20 45.26 -32.68
N SER A 11 -4.05 45.87 -32.96
CA SER A 11 -2.68 45.30 -32.85
C SER A 11 -2.51 44.21 -31.77
N SER A 12 -1.89 43.08 -32.15
CA SER A 12 -1.70 41.84 -31.35
C SER A 12 -2.99 41.06 -31.01
N TRP A 13 -4.15 41.39 -31.61
CA TRP A 13 -5.39 40.60 -31.47
C TRP A 13 -5.23 39.11 -31.83
N TYR A 14 -4.53 38.80 -32.92
CA TYR A 14 -4.32 37.44 -33.37
C TYR A 14 -3.46 36.63 -32.38
N GLU A 15 -2.39 37.23 -31.86
CA GLU A 15 -1.50 36.63 -30.85
C GLU A 15 -2.27 36.38 -29.54
N ASN A 16 -3.07 37.35 -29.08
CA ASN A 16 -3.92 37.19 -27.90
C ASN A 16 -4.96 36.08 -28.06
N ARG A 17 -5.52 35.90 -29.26
CA ARG A 17 -6.50 34.83 -29.54
C ARG A 17 -5.86 33.45 -29.64
N LEU A 18 -4.64 33.36 -30.18
CA LEU A 18 -3.83 32.15 -30.15
C LEU A 18 -3.49 31.76 -28.70
N GLU A 19 -3.04 32.71 -27.87
CA GLU A 19 -2.80 32.46 -26.45
C GLU A 19 -4.07 32.04 -25.70
N GLU A 20 -5.23 32.66 -25.97
CA GLU A 20 -6.51 32.25 -25.39
C GLU A 20 -6.88 30.83 -25.81
N ALA A 21 -6.66 30.46 -27.07
CA ALA A 21 -6.93 29.11 -27.57
C ALA A 21 -5.99 28.07 -26.94
N GLU A 22 -4.70 28.37 -26.81
CA GLU A 22 -3.73 27.51 -26.11
C GLU A 22 -4.05 27.36 -24.62
N LYS A 23 -4.45 28.46 -23.96
CA LYS A 23 -4.91 28.43 -22.56
C LYS A 23 -6.16 27.57 -22.40
N ARG A 24 -7.12 27.65 -23.34
CA ARG A 24 -8.31 26.78 -23.35
C ARG A 24 -7.96 25.31 -23.56
N ALA A 25 -7.08 25.00 -24.53
CA ALA A 25 -6.64 23.62 -24.76
C ALA A 25 -5.92 23.03 -23.54
N LYS A 26 -5.09 23.84 -22.85
CA LYS A 26 -4.45 23.44 -21.58
C LYS A 26 -5.46 23.25 -20.46
N LEU A 27 -6.49 24.10 -20.39
CA LEU A 27 -7.58 23.98 -19.41
C LEU A 27 -8.37 22.69 -19.64
N GLU A 28 -8.77 22.40 -20.88
CA GLU A 28 -9.49 21.16 -21.25
C GLU A 28 -8.66 19.91 -20.91
N ALA A 29 -7.36 19.93 -21.20
CA ALA A 29 -6.45 18.85 -20.82
C ALA A 29 -6.33 18.70 -19.28
N ALA A 30 -6.26 19.81 -18.55
CA ALA A 30 -6.20 19.81 -17.09
C ALA A 30 -7.52 19.31 -16.47
N GLU A 31 -8.67 19.70 -17.01
CA GLU A 31 -9.99 19.22 -16.59
C GLU A 31 -10.14 17.71 -16.82
N SER A 32 -9.68 17.22 -17.98
CA SER A 32 -9.63 15.78 -18.26
C SER A 32 -8.74 15.03 -17.27
N SER A 33 -7.55 15.55 -16.98
CA SER A 33 -6.64 14.98 -15.98
C SER A 33 -7.22 15.01 -14.57
N MET A 34 -7.92 16.07 -14.19
CA MET A 34 -8.57 16.21 -12.89
C MET A 34 -9.74 15.23 -12.75
N GLY A 35 -10.55 15.07 -13.79
CA GLY A 35 -11.62 14.07 -13.83
C GLY A 35 -11.09 12.64 -13.65
N ALA A 36 -9.99 12.30 -14.34
CA ALA A 36 -9.33 11.00 -14.18
C ALA A 36 -8.77 10.79 -12.76
N TYR A 37 -8.20 11.82 -12.16
CA TYR A 37 -7.72 11.77 -10.77
C TYR A 37 -8.87 11.56 -9.77
N LEU A 38 -9.97 12.31 -9.91
CA LEU A 38 -11.12 12.20 -9.01
C LEU A 38 -11.77 10.82 -9.08
N ALA A 39 -11.93 10.25 -10.29
CA ALA A 39 -12.45 8.90 -10.46
C ALA A 39 -11.54 7.85 -9.80
N LYS A 40 -10.22 7.98 -9.94
CA LYS A 40 -9.27 7.08 -9.23
C LYS A 40 -9.37 7.26 -7.72
N LYS A 41 -9.36 8.49 -7.23
CA LYS A 41 -9.47 8.79 -5.80
C LYS A 41 -10.74 8.19 -5.19
N GLU A 42 -11.88 8.31 -5.87
CA GLU A 42 -13.14 7.73 -5.44
C GLU A 42 -13.07 6.20 -5.36
N ALA A 43 -12.53 5.53 -6.39
CA ALA A 43 -12.36 4.08 -6.39
C ALA A 43 -11.45 3.59 -5.25
N VAL A 44 -10.41 4.35 -4.93
CA VAL A 44 -9.40 4.04 -3.90
C VAL A 44 -9.93 4.26 -2.48
N LEU A 45 -10.77 5.28 -2.28
CA LEU A 45 -11.28 5.70 -0.97
C LEU A 45 -12.68 5.17 -0.66
N ARG A 46 -13.34 4.48 -1.59
CA ARG A 46 -14.65 3.87 -1.33
C ARG A 46 -14.59 2.92 -0.14
N ASP A 47 -15.64 2.95 0.67
CA ASP A 47 -15.80 2.00 1.76
C ASP A 47 -15.93 0.58 1.22
N THR A 48 -15.17 -0.33 1.79
CA THR A 48 -15.14 -1.74 1.43
C THR A 48 -15.49 -2.59 2.64
N GLN A 49 -16.35 -3.58 2.43
CA GLN A 49 -16.65 -4.58 3.44
C GLN A 49 -15.53 -5.63 3.49
N LEU A 50 -15.00 -5.84 4.68
CA LEU A 50 -14.10 -6.95 4.97
C LEU A 50 -14.89 -8.26 4.89
N GLN A 51 -14.22 -9.36 4.54
CA GLN A 51 -14.82 -10.69 4.45
C GLN A 51 -13.95 -11.70 5.18
N ARG A 52 -14.54 -12.48 6.09
CA ARG A 52 -13.87 -13.56 6.82
C ARG A 52 -14.61 -14.87 6.61
N SER A 53 -13.87 -15.94 6.38
CA SER A 53 -14.40 -17.30 6.30
C SER A 53 -14.55 -17.97 7.66
N SER A 54 -13.86 -17.46 8.70
CA SER A 54 -13.87 -18.00 10.06
C SER A 54 -13.80 -16.89 11.11
N GLU A 55 -14.41 -17.13 12.28
CA GLU A 55 -14.34 -16.23 13.42
C GLU A 55 -13.00 -16.29 14.16
N GLU A 56 -12.27 -17.41 14.04
CA GLU A 56 -11.07 -17.68 14.84
C GLU A 56 -9.78 -17.31 14.09
N ASN A 57 -9.68 -17.72 12.83
CA ASN A 57 -8.43 -17.62 12.06
C ASN A 57 -8.66 -17.07 10.64
N PRO A 58 -7.85 -16.10 10.19
CA PRO A 58 -7.80 -15.71 8.79
C PRO A 58 -7.42 -16.88 7.89
N SER A 59 -8.05 -16.96 6.72
CA SER A 59 -7.85 -18.02 5.74
C SER A 59 -7.60 -17.47 4.34
N HIS A 60 -7.12 -18.34 3.45
CA HIS A 60 -7.02 -18.02 2.03
C HIS A 60 -8.37 -17.53 1.47
N GLY A 61 -8.36 -16.38 0.79
CA GLY A 61 -9.53 -15.74 0.19
C GLY A 61 -10.17 -14.65 1.04
N ASP A 62 -9.79 -14.52 2.32
CA ASP A 62 -10.33 -13.48 3.20
C ASP A 62 -9.94 -12.08 2.73
N VAL A 63 -10.85 -11.13 2.90
CA VAL A 63 -10.62 -9.70 2.66
C VAL A 63 -10.42 -9.03 4.01
N LEU A 64 -9.20 -8.57 4.27
CA LEU A 64 -8.77 -8.15 5.59
C LEU A 64 -7.87 -6.91 5.55
N LEU A 65 -7.53 -6.41 6.73
CA LEU A 65 -6.55 -5.35 6.92
C LEU A 65 -5.27 -5.93 7.52
N VAL A 66 -4.13 -5.40 7.09
CA VAL A 66 -2.84 -5.65 7.74
C VAL A 66 -2.49 -4.41 8.55
N ALA A 67 -2.50 -4.51 9.87
CA ALA A 67 -2.25 -3.39 10.77
C ALA A 67 -0.92 -3.56 11.50
N ASN A 68 -0.32 -2.47 11.94
CA ASN A 68 0.77 -2.56 12.90
C ASN A 68 0.21 -2.96 14.28
N HIS A 69 0.81 -3.95 14.93
CA HIS A 69 0.30 -4.53 16.18
C HIS A 69 0.25 -3.51 17.34
N PHE A 70 1.29 -2.68 17.47
CA PHE A 70 1.43 -1.75 18.59
C PHE A 70 0.70 -0.44 18.35
N ASN A 71 0.68 0.01 17.10
CA ASN A 71 -0.09 1.16 16.68
C ASN A 71 -1.20 0.68 15.74
N ARG A 72 -2.22 0.01 16.32
CA ARG A 72 -3.38 -0.52 15.59
C ARG A 72 -4.11 0.53 14.76
N ALA A 73 -3.88 1.81 15.07
CA ALA A 73 -4.33 2.91 14.28
C ALA A 73 -3.54 3.11 12.97
N ARG A 74 -2.63 2.20 12.59
CA ARG A 74 -1.92 2.25 11.31
C ARG A 74 -2.07 0.97 10.51
N VAL A 75 -2.77 1.08 9.38
CA VAL A 75 -3.02 0.00 8.43
C VAL A 75 -2.14 0.15 7.20
N LEU A 76 -1.70 -0.97 6.65
CA LEU A 76 -1.02 -1.00 5.36
C LEU A 76 -2.01 -0.62 4.26
N VAL A 77 -1.51 0.13 3.28
CA VAL A 77 -2.24 0.56 2.09
C VAL A 77 -1.36 0.48 0.87
N CYS A 78 -1.97 0.17 -0.27
CA CYS A 78 -1.36 0.39 -1.57
C CYS A 78 -1.74 1.78 -2.07
N ASN A 79 -0.77 2.60 -2.47
CA ASN A 79 -1.05 3.90 -3.08
C ASN A 79 -0.84 3.85 -4.61
N PRO A 80 -1.91 3.78 -5.43
CA PRO A 80 -1.77 3.69 -6.89
C PRO A 80 -1.63 5.05 -7.57
N LEU A 81 -1.79 6.15 -6.82
CA LEU A 81 -1.73 7.50 -7.39
C LEU A 81 -0.28 7.98 -7.59
N ASP A 82 0.67 7.40 -6.87
CA ASP A 82 2.09 7.69 -7.06
C ASP A 82 2.64 6.86 -8.23
N SER A 83 3.47 7.47 -9.08
CA SER A 83 4.15 6.81 -10.20
C SER A 83 5.04 5.63 -9.78
N ALA A 84 5.42 5.57 -8.50
CA ALA A 84 6.18 4.47 -7.90
C ALA A 84 5.30 3.38 -7.27
N SER A 85 3.97 3.60 -7.14
CA SER A 85 3.04 2.60 -6.63
C SER A 85 3.45 1.99 -5.28
N SER A 86 3.86 2.82 -4.32
CA SER A 86 4.44 2.34 -3.05
C SER A 86 3.40 1.78 -2.07
N VAL A 87 3.83 0.84 -1.23
CA VAL A 87 3.08 0.42 -0.05
C VAL A 87 3.43 1.35 1.10
N ALA A 88 2.39 1.84 1.77
CA ALA A 88 2.53 2.72 2.91
C ALA A 88 1.63 2.27 4.05
N SER A 89 1.71 2.94 5.18
CA SER A 89 0.80 2.83 6.30
C SER A 89 0.17 4.19 6.61
N VAL A 90 -1.12 4.17 6.91
CA VAL A 90 -1.98 5.35 7.10
C VAL A 90 -2.78 5.21 8.38
N SER A 91 -3.34 6.32 8.88
CA SER A 91 -4.17 6.30 10.09
C SER A 91 -5.46 5.46 9.91
N GLU A 92 -5.99 4.96 11.03
CA GLU A 92 -7.17 4.10 11.13
C GLU A 92 -8.42 4.66 10.45
N ASP A 93 -8.53 5.99 10.36
CA ASP A 93 -9.65 6.67 9.70
C ASP A 93 -9.81 6.27 8.22
N THR A 94 -8.79 5.62 7.65
CA THR A 94 -8.79 5.09 6.28
C THR A 94 -8.81 3.56 6.20
N ALA A 95 -9.02 2.88 7.33
CA ALA A 95 -9.02 1.42 7.44
C ALA A 95 -10.07 0.73 6.57
N LYS A 96 -11.19 1.37 6.26
CA LYS A 96 -12.25 0.80 5.40
C LYS A 96 -12.15 1.19 3.94
N ALA A 97 -11.18 2.02 3.58
CA ALA A 97 -10.95 2.37 2.19
C ALA A 97 -10.48 1.14 1.41
N ALA A 98 -10.97 0.98 0.19
CA ALA A 98 -10.61 -0.13 -0.69
C ALA A 98 -9.09 -0.35 -0.85
N ARG A 99 -8.30 0.72 -0.77
CA ARG A 99 -6.82 0.69 -0.80
C ARG A 99 -6.14 0.06 0.41
N ALA A 100 -6.84 -0.07 1.53
CA ALA A 100 -6.35 -0.67 2.78
C ALA A 100 -6.73 -2.15 2.90
N CYS A 101 -7.65 -2.62 2.06
CA CYS A 101 -8.14 -3.98 2.07
C CYS A 101 -7.30 -4.87 1.16
N PHE A 102 -6.92 -6.03 1.69
CA PHE A 102 -6.18 -7.04 0.96
C PHE A 102 -6.94 -8.35 0.92
N VAL A 103 -6.90 -9.01 -0.24
CA VAL A 103 -7.22 -10.42 -0.37
C VAL A 103 -5.99 -11.21 0.09
N LEU A 104 -6.18 -12.01 1.13
CA LEU A 104 -5.15 -12.88 1.66
C LEU A 104 -5.06 -14.15 0.82
N GLU A 105 -3.87 -14.46 0.33
CA GLU A 105 -3.64 -15.67 -0.44
C GLU A 105 -2.47 -16.47 0.10
N ARG A 106 -2.71 -17.74 0.40
CA ARG A 106 -1.66 -18.72 0.68
C ARG A 106 -1.08 -19.27 -0.61
N LYS A 107 0.25 -19.41 -0.67
CA LYS A 107 0.94 -20.00 -1.83
C LYS A 107 0.57 -21.48 -2.02
N GLU A 108 0.45 -22.22 -0.93
CA GLU A 108 0.18 -23.66 -0.93
C GLU A 108 -0.96 -23.99 0.03
N GLY A 109 -1.93 -24.77 -0.45
CA GLY A 109 -3.05 -25.27 0.34
C GLY A 109 -4.22 -24.30 0.51
N ALA A 110 -5.33 -24.87 0.98
CA ALA A 110 -6.51 -24.13 1.43
C ALA A 110 -6.58 -24.15 2.97
N GLY A 111 -7.36 -23.25 3.56
CA GLY A 111 -7.60 -23.19 5.01
C GLY A 111 -6.85 -22.07 5.73
N PRO A 112 -6.78 -22.13 7.08
CA PRO A 112 -6.28 -21.05 7.90
C PRO A 112 -4.79 -20.81 7.68
N VAL A 113 -4.39 -19.54 7.76
CA VAL A 113 -2.98 -19.14 7.76
C VAL A 113 -2.32 -19.60 9.05
N ARG A 114 -1.10 -20.13 8.92
CA ARG A 114 -0.27 -20.62 10.01
C ARG A 114 1.06 -19.88 10.06
N TYR A 115 1.71 -19.86 11.20
CA TYR A 115 3.11 -19.41 11.26
C TYR A 115 3.98 -20.37 10.44
N GLY A 116 4.92 -19.82 9.68
CA GLY A 116 5.72 -20.53 8.69
C GLY A 116 5.14 -20.46 7.26
N ASP A 117 3.84 -20.17 7.11
CA ASP A 117 3.20 -20.09 5.80
C ASP A 117 3.78 -18.97 4.95
N ILE A 118 3.79 -19.23 3.65
CA ILE A 118 4.04 -18.23 2.63
C ILE A 118 2.70 -17.68 2.13
N VAL A 119 2.51 -16.39 2.33
CA VAL A 119 1.30 -15.66 1.97
C VAL A 119 1.62 -14.51 1.01
N MET A 120 0.56 -14.03 0.37
CA MET A 120 0.55 -12.86 -0.49
C MET A 120 -0.68 -12.03 -0.12
N PHE A 121 -0.52 -10.71 -0.15
CA PHE A 121 -1.59 -9.76 0.09
C PHE A 121 -1.87 -9.04 -1.23
N ARG A 122 -2.92 -9.46 -1.93
CA ARG A 122 -3.32 -8.79 -3.17
C ARG A 122 -4.28 -7.64 -2.86
N PRO A 123 -4.23 -6.51 -3.58
CA PRO A 123 -5.33 -5.56 -3.58
C PRO A 123 -6.61 -6.27 -4.06
N LEU A 124 -7.75 -5.64 -3.77
CA LEU A 124 -9.05 -6.12 -4.25
C LEU A 124 -9.05 -6.33 -5.78
N PRO A 125 -9.76 -7.34 -6.32
CA PRO A 125 -9.75 -7.62 -7.76
C PRO A 125 -10.21 -6.45 -8.64
N GLU A 126 -11.22 -5.72 -8.18
CA GLU A 126 -11.75 -4.51 -8.84
C GLU A 126 -10.72 -3.38 -8.91
N LEU A 127 -9.76 -3.44 -7.99
CA LEU A 127 -8.65 -2.54 -7.89
C LEU A 127 -7.42 -3.08 -8.63
N ALA A 128 -7.28 -4.37 -8.90
CA ALA A 128 -6.06 -4.97 -9.47
C ALA A 128 -5.61 -4.40 -10.83
N ALA A 129 -6.53 -3.83 -11.62
CA ALA A 129 -6.19 -3.14 -12.87
C ALA A 129 -5.52 -1.76 -12.65
N VAL A 130 -5.73 -1.18 -11.47
CA VAL A 130 -5.27 0.15 -11.05
C VAL A 130 -4.23 0.04 -9.92
N PHE A 131 -4.27 -1.05 -9.18
CA PHE A 131 -3.51 -1.31 -7.97
C PHE A 131 -2.54 -2.45 -8.21
N PRO A 132 -1.27 -2.23 -7.89
CA PRO A 132 -0.33 -3.29 -7.86
C PRO A 132 -0.52 -4.22 -6.65
N ALA A 133 -0.22 -5.51 -6.80
CA ALA A 133 0.03 -6.41 -5.68
C ALA A 133 1.21 -5.91 -4.85
N LEU A 134 1.21 -6.15 -3.53
CA LEU A 134 2.40 -5.97 -2.68
C LEU A 134 3.57 -6.71 -3.34
N ALA A 135 4.63 -6.01 -3.72
CA ALA A 135 5.71 -6.53 -4.54
C ALA A 135 7.09 -6.04 -4.08
N ASP A 136 8.12 -6.47 -4.82
CA ASP A 136 9.52 -6.34 -4.43
C ASP A 136 9.89 -4.93 -3.98
N ALA A 137 10.82 -4.87 -3.03
CA ALA A 137 11.47 -3.64 -2.65
C ALA A 137 12.44 -3.19 -3.74
N VAL A 138 12.04 -2.23 -4.58
CA VAL A 138 12.92 -1.71 -5.64
C VAL A 138 12.77 -0.20 -5.82
N LEU A 139 12.65 0.54 -4.72
CA LEU A 139 13.08 1.94 -4.75
C LEU A 139 14.01 2.23 -3.58
N TYR A 140 15.24 2.59 -3.94
CA TYR A 140 16.23 3.15 -3.04
C TYR A 140 15.87 4.63 -2.86
N LYS A 141 15.32 5.01 -1.71
CA LYS A 141 15.23 6.43 -1.33
C LYS A 141 15.78 6.60 0.06
N ASP A 142 16.74 7.50 0.20
CA ASP A 142 17.34 7.86 1.49
C ASP A 142 18.05 6.69 2.22
N GLY A 143 18.53 5.68 1.47
CA GLY A 143 19.31 4.54 2.00
C GLY A 143 18.47 3.34 2.46
N GLU A 144 17.15 3.42 2.36
CA GLU A 144 16.20 2.36 2.74
C GLU A 144 15.49 1.81 1.49
N ASP A 145 15.30 0.49 1.43
CA ASP A 145 14.57 -0.18 0.35
C ASP A 145 13.06 -0.07 0.65
N ILE A 146 12.29 0.59 -0.22
CA ILE A 146 10.83 0.75 -0.05
C ILE A 146 10.11 -0.43 -0.69
N VAL A 147 9.15 -1.02 0.02
CA VAL A 147 8.25 -2.04 -0.54
C VAL A 147 7.34 -1.40 -1.57
N LEU A 148 7.49 -1.79 -2.83
CA LEU A 148 6.67 -1.28 -3.93
C LEU A 148 5.54 -2.23 -4.22
N GLY A 149 4.46 -1.75 -4.82
CA GLY A 149 3.53 -2.61 -5.49
C GLY A 149 3.94 -2.85 -6.95
N LYS A 150 3.75 -4.08 -7.48
CA LYS A 150 3.82 -4.38 -8.92
C LYS A 150 2.47 -4.90 -9.44
N PRO A 151 2.02 -4.44 -10.63
CA PRO A 151 0.72 -4.81 -11.21
C PRO A 151 0.66 -6.24 -11.75
N ASP A 152 1.81 -6.93 -11.86
CA ASP A 152 1.89 -8.30 -12.37
C ASP A 152 1.99 -9.33 -11.24
N THR A 153 1.07 -10.29 -11.23
CA THR A 153 1.02 -11.43 -10.30
C THR A 153 2.24 -12.34 -10.41
N ARG A 154 2.95 -12.34 -11.54
CA ARG A 154 4.19 -13.12 -11.73
C ARG A 154 5.37 -12.59 -10.91
N SER A 155 5.29 -11.34 -10.46
CA SER A 155 6.32 -10.65 -9.68
C SER A 155 5.82 -10.23 -8.29
N ALA A 156 4.66 -10.75 -7.86
CA ALA A 156 4.10 -10.40 -6.57
C ALA A 156 4.97 -10.95 -5.44
N SER A 157 5.13 -10.15 -4.38
CA SER A 157 5.98 -10.51 -3.26
C SER A 157 5.29 -11.53 -2.39
N PHE A 158 5.95 -12.66 -2.23
CA PHE A 158 5.63 -13.65 -1.23
C PHE A 158 6.23 -13.23 0.10
N PHE A 159 5.45 -13.33 1.16
CA PHE A 159 5.87 -13.06 2.52
C PHE A 159 5.72 -14.31 3.37
N ARG A 160 6.71 -14.62 4.18
CA ARG A 160 6.59 -15.63 5.23
C ARG A 160 6.03 -14.98 6.48
N VAL A 161 4.99 -15.58 7.05
CA VAL A 161 4.42 -15.19 8.34
C VAL A 161 5.24 -15.86 9.43
N VAL A 162 5.91 -15.08 10.27
CA VAL A 162 6.84 -15.62 11.28
C VAL A 162 6.36 -15.22 12.67
N TYR A 163 6.43 -16.16 13.61
CA TYR A 163 6.08 -15.87 15.01
C TYR A 163 7.04 -14.81 15.55
N PRO A 164 6.56 -13.80 16.31
CA PRO A 164 7.40 -12.65 16.60
C PRO A 164 8.58 -12.91 17.53
N ASP A 165 8.47 -13.91 18.41
CA ASP A 165 9.58 -14.32 19.27
C ASP A 165 10.47 -15.30 18.49
N PRO A 166 11.72 -14.93 18.16
CA PRO A 166 12.62 -15.80 17.41
C PRO A 166 12.98 -17.09 18.17
N VAL A 167 12.90 -17.08 19.50
CA VAL A 167 13.20 -18.26 20.34
C VAL A 167 12.06 -19.27 20.25
N LEU A 168 10.80 -18.78 20.26
CA LEU A 168 9.60 -19.62 20.22
C LEU A 168 9.11 -19.89 18.79
N SER A 169 9.72 -19.27 17.78
CA SER A 169 9.20 -19.35 16.42
C SER A 169 9.17 -20.76 15.84
N LEU A 170 10.09 -21.64 16.25
CA LEU A 170 10.09 -23.04 15.83
C LEU A 170 9.00 -23.84 16.53
N ASP A 171 8.72 -23.53 17.80
CA ASP A 171 7.66 -24.20 18.58
C ASP A 171 6.25 -23.84 18.09
N HIS A 172 6.12 -22.70 17.42
CA HIS A 172 4.88 -22.21 16.83
C HIS A 172 4.75 -22.46 15.33
N GLU A 173 5.72 -23.11 14.68
CA GLU A 173 5.62 -23.47 13.27
C GLU A 173 4.37 -24.33 13.02
N ASP A 174 3.66 -24.09 11.92
CA ASP A 174 2.38 -24.71 11.56
C ASP A 174 1.20 -24.47 12.52
N THR A 175 1.33 -23.61 13.53
CA THR A 175 0.19 -23.22 14.38
C THR A 175 -0.67 -22.15 13.70
N PRO A 176 -2.02 -22.25 13.72
CA PRO A 176 -2.89 -21.25 13.13
C PRO A 176 -2.69 -19.85 13.74
N VAL A 177 -2.58 -18.84 12.88
CA VAL A 177 -2.54 -17.44 13.29
C VAL A 177 -3.97 -17.02 13.62
N ALA A 178 -4.24 -16.55 14.83
CA ALA A 178 -5.56 -16.01 15.19
C ALA A 178 -5.72 -14.57 14.70
N TRP A 179 -6.95 -14.10 14.56
CA TRP A 179 -7.22 -12.67 14.35
C TRP A 179 -6.55 -11.81 15.44
N SER A 180 -5.99 -10.67 15.05
CA SER A 180 -5.24 -9.75 15.91
C SER A 180 -3.99 -10.36 16.60
N ALA A 181 -3.59 -11.60 16.29
CA ALA A 181 -2.35 -12.18 16.81
C ALA A 181 -1.14 -11.51 16.14
N PRO A 182 -0.09 -11.19 16.91
CA PRO A 182 1.10 -10.55 16.36
C PRO A 182 1.91 -11.53 15.52
N PHE A 183 2.41 -11.07 14.38
CA PHE A 183 3.41 -11.77 13.56
C PHE A 183 4.40 -10.77 12.97
N THR A 184 5.47 -11.29 12.39
CA THR A 184 6.40 -10.53 11.56
C THR A 184 6.29 -11.00 10.10
N LEU A 185 6.46 -10.09 9.15
CA LEU A 185 6.43 -10.39 7.71
C LEU A 185 7.83 -10.37 7.14
N HIS A 186 8.25 -11.52 6.62
CA HIS A 186 9.55 -11.67 5.98
C HIS A 186 9.37 -11.82 4.48
N HIS A 187 9.94 -10.90 3.71
CA HIS A 187 9.94 -11.02 2.26
C HIS A 187 10.74 -12.26 1.83
N VAL A 188 10.12 -13.19 1.11
CA VAL A 188 10.70 -14.51 0.82
C VAL A 188 11.96 -14.41 -0.05
N MET A 189 11.95 -13.53 -1.05
CA MET A 189 13.08 -13.41 -1.99
C MET A 189 14.28 -12.72 -1.37
N SER A 190 14.07 -11.66 -0.58
CA SER A 190 15.17 -10.94 0.07
C SER A 190 15.56 -11.53 1.43
N GLY A 191 14.68 -12.33 2.05
CA GLY A 191 14.83 -12.88 3.41
C GLY A 191 14.64 -11.83 4.52
N ARG A 192 14.21 -10.63 4.16
CA ARG A 192 14.26 -9.46 5.04
C ARG A 192 12.91 -9.11 5.64
N LEU A 193 12.95 -8.40 6.76
CA LEU A 193 11.79 -8.02 7.56
C LEU A 193 11.14 -6.76 7.01
N VAL A 194 9.81 -6.79 6.88
CA VAL A 194 8.99 -5.61 6.56
C VAL A 194 8.74 -4.79 7.83
N ARG A 195 8.97 -3.48 7.76
CA ARG A 195 8.65 -2.54 8.84
C ARG A 195 7.98 -1.27 8.33
N CYS A 196 7.23 -0.58 9.19
CA CYS A 196 6.81 0.79 8.92
C CYS A 196 7.94 1.77 9.26
N SER A 197 8.13 2.80 8.43
CA SER A 197 9.10 3.88 8.66
C SER A 197 8.72 4.75 9.85
N ASP A 198 9.73 5.34 10.50
CA ASP A 198 9.54 6.30 11.59
C ASP A 198 9.08 7.65 11.08
N THR A 199 9.45 7.95 9.84
CA THR A 199 9.21 9.24 9.20
C THR A 199 7.86 9.27 8.53
N GLN A 200 7.05 10.26 8.90
CA GLN A 200 5.81 10.58 8.22
C GLN A 200 6.15 11.35 6.93
N ARG A 201 5.53 10.94 5.84
CA ARG A 201 5.56 11.58 4.53
C ARG A 201 4.14 11.94 4.11
N TYR A 202 4.02 12.59 2.96
CA TYR A 202 2.74 13.01 2.42
C TYR A 202 2.62 12.55 0.97
N ASN A 203 1.42 12.11 0.61
CA ASN A 203 0.99 11.88 -0.77
C ASN A 203 -0.33 12.63 -1.02
N ASP A 204 -0.87 12.49 -2.23
CA ASP A 204 -2.11 13.15 -2.66
C ASP A 204 -3.35 12.77 -1.83
N LEU A 205 -3.25 11.72 -1.01
CA LEU A 205 -4.30 11.19 -0.15
C LEU A 205 -4.04 11.43 1.34
N GLY A 206 -3.01 12.20 1.68
CA GLY A 206 -2.70 12.61 3.04
C GLY A 206 -1.35 12.09 3.56
N ALA A 207 -1.25 12.00 4.88
CA ALA A 207 -0.02 11.56 5.52
C ALA A 207 0.14 10.05 5.51
N VAL A 208 1.35 9.59 5.21
CA VAL A 208 1.70 8.17 5.08
C VAL A 208 3.06 7.85 5.74
N GLN A 209 3.28 6.62 6.16
CA GLN A 209 4.59 6.08 6.51
C GLN A 209 4.94 4.96 5.53
N TRP A 210 6.15 4.91 4.99
CA TRP A 210 6.46 3.87 4.00
C TRP A 210 6.71 2.52 4.67
N CYS A 211 6.34 1.45 3.96
CA CYS A 211 6.80 0.12 4.31
C CYS A 211 8.19 -0.10 3.74
N LEU A 212 9.11 -0.51 4.59
CA LEU A 212 10.53 -0.64 4.27
C LEU A 212 10.95 -2.10 4.38
N ASP A 213 11.87 -2.47 3.51
CA ASP A 213 12.61 -3.72 3.50
C ASP A 213 14.03 -3.46 4.08
N LEU A 214 14.35 -4.05 5.24
CA LEU A 214 15.59 -3.75 5.99
C LEU A 214 16.84 -4.48 5.45
N ARG A 215 17.91 -3.74 5.12
CA ARG A 215 19.22 -4.33 4.80
C ARG A 215 19.92 -4.94 6.02
N THR A 216 20.59 -6.06 5.76
CA THR A 216 21.06 -7.06 6.73
C THR A 216 22.31 -6.71 7.55
N LYS A 217 22.81 -5.47 7.54
CA LYS A 217 23.97 -5.10 8.41
C LYS A 217 23.55 -4.66 9.81
N ASP A 218 22.39 -4.02 9.95
CA ASP A 218 21.78 -3.71 11.25
C ASP A 218 20.78 -4.80 11.70
N SER A 219 20.53 -5.80 10.85
CA SER A 219 19.47 -6.78 11.07
C SER A 219 19.82 -7.84 12.11
N LEU A 220 21.07 -8.24 12.30
CA LEU A 220 21.40 -9.35 13.23
C LEU A 220 21.08 -9.01 14.69
N ASP A 221 21.21 -7.75 15.10
CA ASP A 221 20.83 -7.31 16.45
C ASP A 221 19.33 -7.01 16.58
N GLN A 222 18.68 -6.56 15.50
CA GLN A 222 17.20 -6.40 15.47
C GLN A 222 16.45 -7.73 15.27
N PHE A 223 17.08 -8.76 14.71
CA PHE A 223 16.56 -10.14 14.67
C PHE A 223 16.43 -10.72 16.07
N LYS A 224 17.29 -10.29 17.02
CA LYS A 224 17.21 -10.70 18.43
C LYS A 224 16.11 -9.96 19.19
N ARG A 225 15.68 -8.78 18.71
CA ARG A 225 14.64 -7.94 19.31
C ARG A 225 13.93 -7.13 18.22
N PRO A 226 12.90 -7.69 17.56
CA PRO A 226 12.08 -6.94 16.63
C PRO A 226 11.54 -5.70 17.37
N THR A 227 11.60 -4.54 16.73
CA THR A 227 11.00 -3.34 17.32
C THR A 227 9.49 -3.39 17.12
N ALA A 228 8.72 -2.70 17.98
CA ALA A 228 7.26 -2.60 17.90
C ALA A 228 6.71 -2.29 16.48
N ARG A 229 7.53 -1.69 15.61
CA ARG A 229 7.19 -1.31 14.23
C ARG A 229 7.22 -2.44 13.21
N CYS A 230 7.74 -3.60 13.59
CA CYS A 230 7.84 -4.79 12.73
C CYS A 230 6.71 -5.79 12.98
N TYR A 231 5.99 -5.64 14.08
CA TYR A 231 4.88 -6.52 14.44
C TYR A 231 3.64 -6.07 13.71
N MET A 232 3.03 -7.00 13.00
CA MET A 232 1.80 -6.82 12.25
C MET A 232 0.70 -7.70 12.84
N THR A 233 -0.55 -7.34 12.56
CA THR A 233 -1.74 -8.13 12.84
C THR A 233 -2.64 -8.19 11.62
N LEU A 234 -3.43 -9.26 11.51
CA LEU A 234 -4.54 -9.37 10.58
C LEU A 234 -5.80 -8.94 11.31
N GLU A 235 -6.54 -7.98 10.74
CA GLU A 235 -7.71 -7.36 11.37
C GLU A 235 -8.95 -7.44 10.46
N TYR A 236 -10.13 -7.49 11.10
CA TYR A 236 -11.45 -7.62 10.46
C TYR A 236 -12.46 -6.55 10.94
N LYS A 237 -12.04 -5.45 11.59
CA LYS A 237 -12.95 -4.48 12.24
C LYS A 237 -13.37 -3.31 11.34
#